data_AF-A0A139BSX3-F1
#
_entry.id   AF-A0A139BSX3-F1
#
_cell.length_a   1.000
_cell.length_b   1.000
_cell.length_c   1.000
_cell.angle_alpha   90.00
_cell.angle_beta   90.00
_cell.angle_gamma   90.00
#
_symmetry.space_group_name_H-M   'P 1'
#
loop_
_entity.id
_entity.type
_entity.pdbx_description
1 polymer ?
#
loop_
_entity_poly.entity_id
_entity_poly.type
_entity_poly.pdbx_seq_one_letter_code
_entity_poly.pdbx_strand_id
1 'polypeptide(L)'
;MRFSTNYILYPRNKALEQALANSLGRLGDEWVKAATPDTRVAVADNFLHTRGNYEQHRFSSNILERVREALEGSLTATPVTVTPAPNISRDQEPLAWAETQNSLGNILAALGQQRRDTELFERAIQCFSNALEEFRQEDSPLEWAVTQYNLGTANQALGRLLDATRPFSNAVDAYTKAMLVWTRDKYPEDWMFTMHQLGDTLHAHGKLLKGNRQLQKSVVAYKNALAVLDADNYPLELTATHNNRAAALHHLGESEENPDRLKEAINSYEKALTVSMEQQLPIHLAVLCRVNKTTAQNVLAELTSDTGLAEEVADEFEVIIECFSHALQPLCLRHCEEQMSKARSLTLANSASR
;
A
#
# COMPACT_ATOMS: atom_id res chain seq x y z
N MET A 1 -16.09 -3.02 17.50
CA MET A 1 -15.85 -4.11 16.54
C MET A 1 -14.40 -4.55 16.65
N ARG A 2 -14.18 -5.85 16.82
CA ARG A 2 -12.87 -6.48 16.57
C ARG A 2 -12.94 -6.99 15.15
N PHE A 3 -12.17 -6.38 14.25
CA PHE A 3 -12.03 -6.87 12.88
C PHE A 3 -11.03 -8.01 12.83
N SER A 4 -11.25 -8.96 11.94
CA SER A 4 -10.25 -9.98 11.61
C SER A 4 -8.99 -9.32 11.08
N THR A 5 -7.87 -10.02 11.21
CA THR A 5 -6.63 -9.57 10.59
C THR A 5 -6.64 -9.97 9.12
N ASN A 6 -6.61 -8.98 8.23
CA ASN A 6 -6.47 -9.18 6.79
C ASN A 6 -5.13 -8.60 6.31
N TYR A 7 -4.56 -9.19 5.26
CA TYR A 7 -3.36 -8.71 4.57
C TYR A 7 -3.73 -7.78 3.42
N ILE A 8 -3.02 -6.66 3.30
CA ILE A 8 -3.18 -5.63 2.27
C ILE A 8 -1.95 -5.69 1.37
N LEU A 9 -2.16 -5.75 0.07
CA LEU A 9 -1.09 -5.80 -0.92
C LEU A 9 -0.86 -4.41 -1.48
N TYR A 10 0.38 -3.96 -1.53
CA TYR A 10 0.72 -2.64 -2.08
C TYR A 10 1.40 -2.79 -3.44
N PRO A 11 0.93 -2.08 -4.48
CA PRO A 11 1.56 -2.09 -5.79
C PRO A 11 2.89 -1.34 -5.78
N ARG A 12 3.57 -1.30 -6.94
CA ARG A 12 4.87 -0.65 -7.08
C ARG A 12 4.80 0.85 -6.77
N ASN A 13 5.81 1.36 -6.06
CA ASN A 13 5.95 2.78 -5.81
C ASN A 13 6.68 3.46 -6.98
N LYS A 14 5.96 3.70 -8.08
CA LYS A 14 6.51 4.36 -9.29
C LYS A 14 7.12 5.74 -8.99
N ALA A 15 6.54 6.49 -8.05
CA ALA A 15 7.04 7.81 -7.66
C ALA A 15 8.43 7.74 -7.01
N LEU A 16 8.68 6.73 -6.16
CA LEU A 16 10.01 6.48 -5.60
C LEU A 16 11.01 6.05 -6.68
N GLU A 17 10.62 5.15 -7.58
CA GLU A 17 11.47 4.71 -8.69
C GLU A 17 11.89 5.89 -9.58
N GLN A 18 10.95 6.77 -9.92
CA GLN A 18 11.21 7.99 -10.68
C GLN A 18 12.10 8.97 -9.92
N ALA A 19 11.82 9.22 -8.63
CA ALA A 19 12.62 10.12 -7.80
C ALA A 19 14.08 9.64 -7.72
N LEU A 20 14.29 8.32 -7.59
CA LEU A 20 15.62 7.74 -7.63
C LEU A 20 16.25 7.88 -9.02
N ALA A 21 15.58 7.43 -10.08
CA ALA A 21 16.10 7.52 -11.45
C ALA A 21 16.55 8.95 -11.81
N ASN A 22 15.75 9.96 -11.46
CA ASN A 22 16.05 11.36 -11.73
C ASN A 22 17.19 11.92 -10.85
N SER A 23 17.47 11.30 -9.71
CA SER A 23 18.50 11.76 -8.78
C SER A 23 19.82 10.99 -8.89
N LEU A 24 19.84 9.84 -9.56
CA LEU A 24 21.05 9.01 -9.67
C LEU A 24 22.19 9.68 -10.42
N GLY A 25 21.89 10.53 -11.41
CA GLY A 25 22.91 11.31 -12.11
C GLY A 25 23.64 12.33 -11.22
N ARG A 26 23.11 12.59 -10.01
CA ARG A 26 23.78 13.41 -8.98
C ARG A 26 24.80 12.62 -8.16
N LEU A 27 24.83 11.28 -8.32
CA LEU A 27 25.79 10.38 -7.71
C LEU A 27 26.83 9.92 -8.76
N GLY A 28 27.98 9.43 -8.31
CA GLY A 28 28.99 8.84 -9.22
C GLY A 28 28.53 7.52 -9.84
N ASP A 29 29.12 7.14 -10.99
CA ASP A 29 28.74 5.98 -11.81
C ASP A 29 28.65 4.63 -11.05
N GLU A 30 29.40 4.47 -9.97
CA GLU A 30 29.36 3.29 -9.12
C GLU A 30 28.00 3.08 -8.42
N TRP A 31 27.27 4.16 -8.15
CA TRP A 31 26.00 4.15 -7.40
C TRP A 31 24.79 3.84 -8.26
N VAL A 32 24.87 4.11 -9.57
CA VAL A 32 23.82 3.74 -10.53
C VAL A 32 23.58 2.22 -10.50
N LYS A 33 24.65 1.42 -10.38
CA LYS A 33 24.55 -0.05 -10.25
C LYS A 33 23.97 -0.48 -8.90
N ALA A 34 24.33 0.20 -7.82
CA ALA A 34 23.84 -0.07 -6.46
C ALA A 34 22.38 0.37 -6.23
N ALA A 35 21.83 1.20 -7.11
CA ALA A 35 20.43 1.62 -7.12
C ALA A 35 19.49 0.61 -7.79
N THR A 36 19.98 -0.56 -8.20
CA THR A 36 19.12 -1.63 -8.69
C THR A 36 18.22 -2.10 -7.54
N PRO A 37 16.88 -2.13 -7.72
CA PRO A 37 16.01 -2.62 -6.67
C PRO A 37 16.32 -4.08 -6.33
N ASP A 38 16.35 -4.41 -5.04
CA ASP A 38 16.46 -5.80 -4.61
C ASP A 38 15.11 -6.49 -4.74
N THR A 39 14.97 -7.27 -5.81
CA THR A 39 13.79 -8.09 -6.09
C THR A 39 13.95 -9.53 -5.57
N ARG A 40 15.12 -9.88 -5.00
CA ARG A 40 15.51 -11.27 -4.69
C ARG A 40 15.18 -11.68 -3.26
N VAL A 41 15.05 -10.72 -2.35
CA VAL A 41 14.82 -10.99 -0.92
C VAL A 41 13.37 -10.67 -0.55
N ALA A 42 12.62 -11.69 -0.14
CA ALA A 42 11.37 -11.49 0.59
C ALA A 42 11.71 -10.83 1.95
N VAL A 43 11.13 -9.64 2.21
CA VAL A 43 11.47 -8.84 3.39
C VAL A 43 11.11 -9.59 4.68
N ALA A 44 12.04 -9.57 5.64
CA ALA A 44 11.80 -10.06 6.99
C ALA A 44 10.87 -9.12 7.78
N ASP A 45 9.98 -9.79 8.49
CA ASP A 45 8.88 -9.34 9.34
C ASP A 45 9.14 -8.05 10.15
N ASN A 46 8.31 -7.03 9.92
CA ASN A 46 8.26 -5.83 10.73
C ASN A 46 6.80 -5.32 10.85
N PHE A 47 5.92 -6.21 11.32
CA PHE A 47 4.49 -5.93 11.48
C PHE A 47 4.15 -5.13 12.75
N LEU A 48 4.08 -3.80 12.64
CA LEU A 48 3.16 -3.03 13.49
C LEU A 48 2.13 -2.22 12.70
N HIS A 49 2.43 -1.69 11.50
CA HIS A 49 1.43 -0.89 10.74
C HIS A 49 1.33 -1.12 9.22
N THR A 50 1.93 -2.18 8.67
CA THR A 50 1.75 -2.56 7.24
C THR A 50 1.79 -4.08 7.08
N ARG A 51 0.65 -4.74 7.26
CA ARG A 51 0.49 -6.17 6.93
C ARG A 51 0.33 -6.34 5.42
N GLY A 52 1.46 -6.45 4.71
CA GLY A 52 1.54 -6.92 3.31
C GLY A 52 2.31 -6.04 2.31
N ASN A 53 3.35 -5.31 2.74
CA ASN A 53 4.26 -4.68 1.78
C ASN A 53 5.28 -5.72 1.26
N TYR A 54 4.92 -6.42 0.18
CA TYR A 54 5.93 -6.82 -0.79
C TYR A 54 6.22 -5.60 -1.67
N GLU A 55 7.08 -4.71 -1.19
CA GLU A 55 7.72 -3.73 -2.08
C GLU A 55 8.62 -4.54 -3.00
N GLN A 56 8.13 -4.87 -4.21
CA GLN A 56 8.89 -5.63 -5.22
C GLN A 56 10.25 -5.00 -5.52
N HIS A 57 10.39 -3.70 -5.24
CA HIS A 57 11.56 -2.90 -5.54
C HIS A 57 12.07 -2.23 -4.26
N ARG A 58 12.74 -3.02 -3.40
CA ARG A 58 13.40 -2.48 -2.22
C ARG A 58 14.71 -1.83 -2.62
N PHE A 59 14.83 -0.53 -2.40
CA PHE A 59 16.11 0.17 -2.49
C PHE A 59 16.86 0.09 -1.15
N SER A 60 18.17 -0.09 -1.19
CA SER A 60 18.97 -0.14 0.03
C SER A 60 18.90 1.19 0.80
N SER A 61 18.96 1.14 2.13
CA SER A 61 19.02 2.37 2.93
C SER A 61 20.24 3.22 2.57
N ASN A 62 21.34 2.58 2.15
CA ASN A 62 22.55 3.28 1.69
C ASN A 62 22.26 4.15 0.46
N ILE A 63 21.63 3.61 -0.59
CA ILE A 63 21.33 4.43 -1.78
C ILE A 63 20.34 5.56 -1.45
N LEU A 64 19.33 5.27 -0.63
CA LEU A 64 18.36 6.30 -0.20
C LEU A 64 19.04 7.43 0.59
N GLU A 65 19.96 7.11 1.50
CA GLU A 65 20.72 8.10 2.25
C GLU A 65 21.63 8.95 1.37
N ARG A 66 22.33 8.34 0.41
CA ARG A 66 23.17 9.09 -0.54
C ARG A 66 22.38 10.04 -1.41
N VAL A 67 21.23 9.58 -1.92
CA VAL A 67 20.35 10.43 -2.70
C VAL A 67 19.78 11.55 -1.81
N ARG A 68 19.39 11.26 -0.57
CA ARG A 68 18.95 12.28 0.39
C ARG A 68 20.03 13.34 0.60
N GLU A 69 21.27 12.94 0.90
CA GLU A 69 22.42 13.86 1.08
C GLU A 69 22.66 14.73 -0.16
N ALA A 70 22.61 14.14 -1.35
CA ALA A 70 22.81 14.89 -2.60
C ALA A 70 21.69 15.90 -2.87
N LEU A 71 20.43 15.52 -2.62
CA LEU A 71 19.27 16.39 -2.79
C LEU A 71 19.26 17.52 -1.74
N GLU A 72 19.54 17.21 -0.47
CA GLU A 72 19.70 18.23 0.58
C GLU A 72 20.85 19.19 0.25
N GLY A 73 22.00 18.67 -0.18
CA GLY A 73 23.17 19.46 -0.55
C GLY A 73 22.91 20.42 -1.73
N SER A 74 22.07 20.02 -2.69
CA SER A 74 21.68 20.89 -3.81
C SER A 74 20.65 21.95 -3.44
N LEU A 75 19.95 21.81 -2.31
CA LEU A 75 19.03 22.82 -1.78
C LEU A 75 19.70 23.78 -0.78
N THR A 76 20.92 23.48 -0.31
CA THR A 76 21.67 24.33 0.62
C THR A 76 22.73 25.16 -0.09
N ALA A 77 22.83 26.44 0.27
CA ALA A 77 23.86 27.35 -0.26
C ALA A 77 25.29 27.06 0.25
N THR A 78 25.46 26.06 1.12
CA THR A 78 26.75 25.68 1.71
C THR A 78 27.18 24.29 1.22
N PRO A 79 28.36 24.14 0.61
CA PRO A 79 28.83 22.83 0.14
C PRO A 79 29.12 21.93 1.36
N VAL A 80 28.26 20.93 1.59
CA VAL A 80 28.45 19.92 2.63
C VAL A 80 29.39 18.79 2.15
N THR A 81 29.69 18.74 0.85
CA THR A 81 30.48 17.67 0.21
C THR A 81 31.64 18.23 -0.63
N VAL A 82 32.69 17.41 -0.78
CA VAL A 82 33.89 17.70 -1.61
C VAL A 82 33.55 17.80 -3.11
N THR A 83 32.38 17.31 -3.51
CA THR A 83 31.84 17.40 -4.86
C THR A 83 30.85 18.56 -4.96
N PRO A 84 31.07 19.55 -5.87
CA PRO A 84 30.15 20.66 -6.04
C PRO A 84 28.82 20.15 -6.62
N ALA A 85 27.80 20.03 -5.78
CA ALA A 85 26.42 19.90 -6.25
C ALA A 85 25.95 21.27 -6.77
N PRO A 86 25.22 21.35 -7.88
CA PRO A 86 24.62 22.61 -8.32
C PRO A 86 23.69 23.14 -7.21
N ASN A 87 23.93 24.38 -6.78
CA ASN A 87 23.12 25.05 -5.77
C ASN A 87 21.86 25.58 -6.44
N ILE A 88 20.72 24.94 -6.19
CA ILE A 88 19.42 25.29 -6.76
C ILE A 88 18.72 26.24 -5.79
N SER A 89 18.57 27.50 -6.20
CA SER A 89 17.85 28.51 -5.40
C SER A 89 16.41 28.66 -5.85
N ARG A 90 15.49 28.76 -4.90
CA ARG A 90 14.07 29.03 -5.14
C ARG A 90 13.84 30.30 -5.96
N ASP A 91 14.64 31.34 -5.75
CA ASP A 91 14.45 32.64 -6.42
C ASP A 91 14.94 32.64 -7.88
N GLN A 92 15.95 31.82 -8.20
CA GLN A 92 16.56 31.77 -9.53
C GLN A 92 15.94 30.68 -10.39
N GLU A 93 15.63 29.53 -9.80
CA GLU A 93 15.15 28.33 -10.47
C GLU A 93 13.98 27.70 -9.69
N PRO A 94 12.85 28.40 -9.54
CA PRO A 94 11.74 27.99 -8.66
C PRO A 94 11.19 26.59 -8.99
N LEU A 95 11.03 26.27 -10.28
CA LEU A 95 10.54 24.96 -10.72
C LEU A 95 11.55 23.85 -10.41
N ALA A 96 12.84 24.03 -10.71
CA ALA A 96 13.88 23.04 -10.42
C ALA A 96 14.08 22.82 -8.91
N TRP A 97 13.90 23.89 -8.12
CA TRP A 97 13.87 23.82 -6.66
C TRP A 97 12.69 22.97 -6.17
N ALA A 98 11.49 23.19 -6.72
CA ALA A 98 10.30 22.42 -6.37
C ALA A 98 10.39 20.95 -6.81
N GLU A 99 10.96 20.65 -7.98
CA GLU A 99 11.25 19.28 -8.42
C GLU A 99 12.21 18.56 -7.45
N THR A 100 13.24 19.28 -7.00
CA THR A 100 14.22 18.75 -6.04
C THR A 100 13.59 18.52 -4.67
N GLN A 101 12.73 19.43 -4.19
CA GLN A 101 11.93 19.23 -2.98
C GLN A 101 10.99 18.02 -3.09
N ASN A 102 10.24 17.89 -4.19
CA ASN A 102 9.36 16.76 -4.42
C ASN A 102 10.12 15.43 -4.46
N SER A 103 11.29 15.39 -5.11
CA SER A 103 12.15 14.21 -5.12
C SER A 103 12.69 13.88 -3.72
N LEU A 104 13.14 14.89 -2.97
CA LEU A 104 13.62 14.72 -1.59
C LEU A 104 12.51 14.18 -0.69
N GLY A 105 11.27 14.67 -0.85
CA GLY A 105 10.10 14.17 -0.13
C GLY A 105 9.87 12.67 -0.34
N ASN A 106 9.97 12.19 -1.59
CA ASN A 106 9.82 10.75 -1.89
C ASN A 106 10.90 9.90 -1.22
N ILE A 107 12.16 10.38 -1.22
CA ILE A 107 13.29 9.67 -0.60
C ILE A 107 13.17 9.65 0.93
N LEU A 108 12.79 10.78 1.53
CA LEU A 108 12.54 10.88 2.98
C LEU A 108 11.38 9.97 3.41
N ALA A 109 10.29 9.93 2.63
CA ALA A 109 9.17 9.03 2.91
C ALA A 109 9.57 7.55 2.83
N ALA A 110 10.41 7.18 1.86
CA ALA A 110 10.95 5.82 1.76
C ALA A 110 11.84 5.47 2.97
N LEU A 111 12.71 6.38 3.41
CA LEU A 111 13.52 6.19 4.62
C LEU A 111 12.64 6.11 5.88
N GLY A 112 11.62 6.96 5.99
CA GLY A 112 10.63 6.95 7.07
C GLY A 112 9.89 5.62 7.16
N GLN A 113 9.52 5.04 6.01
CA GLN A 113 8.92 3.71 5.94
C GLN A 113 9.91 2.62 6.41
N GLN A 114 11.16 2.64 5.93
CA GLN A 114 12.17 1.63 6.30
C GLN A 114 12.53 1.66 7.78
N ARG A 115 12.56 2.85 8.39
CA ARG A 115 12.96 3.06 9.79
C ARG A 115 11.79 3.16 10.75
N ARG A 116 10.56 3.24 10.24
CA ARG A 116 9.35 3.57 11.01
C ARG A 116 9.51 4.87 11.79
N ASP A 117 9.99 5.90 11.11
CA ASP A 117 10.37 7.17 11.69
C ASP A 117 9.35 8.25 11.29
N THR A 118 8.66 8.79 12.30
CA THR A 118 7.64 9.83 12.12
C THR A 118 8.25 11.16 11.67
N GLU A 119 9.44 11.51 12.15
CA GLU A 119 10.11 12.77 11.80
C GLU A 119 10.49 12.77 10.32
N LEU A 120 10.96 11.64 9.78
CA LEU A 120 11.25 11.50 8.36
C LEU A 120 9.99 11.68 7.49
N PHE A 121 8.83 11.18 7.93
CA PHE A 121 7.57 11.43 7.23
C PHE A 121 7.12 12.90 7.32
N GLU A 122 7.27 13.54 8.49
CA GLU A 122 6.95 14.96 8.66
C GLU A 122 7.83 15.84 7.77
N ARG A 123 9.13 15.54 7.68
CA ARG A 123 10.05 16.21 6.76
C ARG A 123 9.66 15.98 5.29
N ALA A 124 9.26 14.77 4.91
CA ALA A 124 8.77 14.49 3.57
C ALA A 124 7.52 15.33 3.22
N ILE A 125 6.56 15.41 4.16
CA ILE A 125 5.35 16.23 4.04
C ILE A 125 5.71 17.71 3.88
N GLN A 126 6.70 18.21 4.61
CA GLN A 126 7.20 19.58 4.46
C GLN A 126 7.82 19.81 3.07
N CYS A 127 8.63 18.88 2.56
CA CYS A 127 9.20 18.96 1.22
C CYS A 127 8.11 19.04 0.13
N PHE A 128 7.07 18.21 0.21
CA PHE A 128 5.95 18.29 -0.74
C PHE A 128 5.17 19.60 -0.60
N SER A 129 4.94 20.07 0.62
CA SER A 129 4.29 21.36 0.87
C SER A 129 5.07 22.52 0.27
N ASN A 130 6.40 22.51 0.42
CA ASN A 130 7.30 23.49 -0.19
C ASN A 130 7.21 23.47 -1.72
N ALA A 131 7.23 22.28 -2.33
CA ALA A 131 7.10 22.15 -3.78
C ALA A 131 5.75 22.69 -4.31
N LEU A 132 4.67 22.52 -3.55
CA LEU A 132 3.33 23.05 -3.87
C LEU A 132 3.21 24.58 -3.75
N GLU A 133 4.21 25.28 -3.22
CA GLU A 133 4.22 26.76 -3.25
C GLU A 133 4.56 27.29 -4.66
N GLU A 134 5.37 26.53 -5.41
CA GLU A 134 5.80 26.85 -6.78
C GLU A 134 4.98 26.10 -7.83
N PHE A 135 4.73 24.80 -7.63
CA PHE A 135 3.82 24.06 -8.48
C PHE A 135 2.39 24.44 -8.12
N ARG A 136 1.73 25.17 -9.01
CA ARG A 136 0.34 25.59 -8.87
C ARG A 136 -0.54 24.87 -9.87
N GLN A 137 -1.81 24.65 -9.51
CA GLN A 137 -2.75 23.94 -10.37
C GLN A 137 -2.91 24.61 -11.74
N GLU A 138 -2.88 25.94 -11.79
CA GLU A 138 -3.08 26.74 -12.99
C GLU A 138 -1.83 26.80 -13.87
N ASP A 139 -0.66 26.89 -13.24
CA ASP A 139 0.62 27.15 -13.93
C ASP A 139 1.41 25.87 -14.25
N SER A 140 1.28 24.84 -13.42
CA SER A 140 2.00 23.55 -13.51
C SER A 140 1.09 22.41 -13.06
N PRO A 141 -0.03 22.15 -13.78
CA PRO A 141 -1.08 21.25 -13.33
C PRO A 141 -0.59 19.82 -13.08
N LEU A 142 0.33 19.32 -13.91
CA LEU A 142 0.81 17.94 -13.82
C LEU A 142 1.74 17.77 -12.62
N GLU A 143 2.71 18.66 -12.45
CA GLU A 143 3.64 18.67 -11.33
C GLU A 143 2.88 18.86 -10.01
N TRP A 144 1.89 19.75 -10.00
CA TRP A 144 0.99 19.92 -8.86
C TRP A 144 0.25 18.63 -8.51
N ALA A 145 -0.32 17.93 -9.49
CA ALA A 145 -1.03 16.67 -9.27
C ALA A 145 -0.11 15.55 -8.74
N VAL A 146 1.10 15.42 -9.31
CA VAL A 146 2.14 14.50 -8.82
C VAL A 146 2.48 14.80 -7.36
N THR A 147 2.73 16.06 -7.02
CA THR A 147 3.10 16.43 -5.66
C THR A 147 1.95 16.25 -4.67
N GLN A 148 0.69 16.50 -5.07
CA GLN A 148 -0.49 16.19 -4.25
C GLN A 148 -0.62 14.67 -4.00
N TYR A 149 -0.40 13.83 -5.02
CA TYR A 149 -0.41 12.38 -4.86
C TYR A 149 0.70 11.89 -3.90
N ASN A 150 1.91 12.43 -4.02
CA ASN A 150 3.03 12.08 -3.13
C ASN A 150 2.78 12.55 -1.69
N LEU A 151 2.23 13.75 -1.51
CA LEU A 151 1.78 14.27 -0.21
C LEU A 151 0.71 13.36 0.42
N GLY A 152 -0.22 12.86 -0.39
CA GLY A 152 -1.23 11.89 0.02
C GLY A 152 -0.60 10.59 0.51
N THR A 153 0.36 10.07 -0.23
CA THR A 153 1.07 8.82 0.10
C THR A 153 1.85 8.95 1.41
N ALA A 154 2.56 10.07 1.63
CA ALA A 154 3.29 10.31 2.87
C ALA A 154 2.37 10.46 4.08
N ASN A 155 1.26 11.20 3.95
CA ASN A 155 0.26 11.33 5.01
C ASN A 155 -0.44 9.99 5.33
N GLN A 156 -0.71 9.17 4.31
CA GLN A 156 -1.28 7.83 4.49
C GLN A 156 -0.31 6.94 5.28
N ALA A 157 0.98 6.96 4.95
CA ALA A 157 2.00 6.20 5.67
C ALA A 157 2.16 6.68 7.12
N LEU A 158 2.21 7.99 7.34
CA LEU A 158 2.26 8.58 8.68
C LEU A 158 1.02 8.22 9.51
N GLY A 159 -0.18 8.27 8.91
CA GLY A 159 -1.43 7.90 9.57
C GLY A 159 -1.46 6.45 10.02
N ARG A 160 -0.89 5.54 9.22
CA ARG A 160 -0.69 4.15 9.61
C ARG A 160 0.29 4.04 10.77
N LEU A 161 1.46 4.68 10.67
CA LEU A 161 2.50 4.59 11.71
C LEU A 161 2.03 5.12 13.07
N LEU A 162 1.27 6.21 13.08
CA LEU A 162 0.75 6.84 14.30
C LEU A 162 -0.58 6.26 14.79
N ASP A 163 -1.23 5.39 14.02
CA ASP A 163 -2.64 5.03 14.19
C ASP A 163 -3.55 6.27 14.41
N ALA A 164 -3.37 7.30 13.57
CA ALA A 164 -4.01 8.60 13.73
C ALA A 164 -4.92 8.98 12.55
N THR A 165 -6.09 9.56 12.84
CA THR A 165 -7.09 9.92 11.82
C THR A 165 -6.73 11.15 11.00
N ARG A 166 -6.03 12.12 11.61
CA ARG A 166 -5.71 13.41 10.95
C ARG A 166 -4.84 13.22 9.69
N PRO A 167 -3.73 12.47 9.71
CA PRO A 167 -2.97 12.21 8.49
C PRO A 167 -3.81 11.50 7.40
N PHE A 168 -4.69 10.56 7.77
CA PHE A 168 -5.58 9.95 6.78
C PHE A 168 -6.55 10.95 6.15
N SER A 169 -7.08 11.91 6.91
CA SER A 169 -7.91 12.97 6.35
C SER A 169 -7.14 13.85 5.37
N ASN A 170 -5.88 14.20 5.70
CA ASN A 170 -5.00 14.95 4.81
C ASN A 170 -4.70 14.17 3.53
N ALA A 171 -4.48 12.86 3.63
CA ALA A 171 -4.24 12.00 2.48
C ALA A 171 -5.44 11.95 1.52
N VAL A 172 -6.65 11.81 2.05
CA VAL A 172 -7.89 11.87 1.24
C VAL A 172 -8.01 13.20 0.50
N ASP A 173 -7.72 14.33 1.18
CA ASP A 173 -7.76 15.66 0.56
C ASP A 173 -6.73 15.79 -0.58
N ALA A 174 -5.49 15.38 -0.34
CA ALA A 174 -4.41 15.46 -1.32
C ALA A 174 -4.69 14.58 -2.56
N TYR A 175 -5.15 13.33 -2.39
CA TYR A 175 -5.56 12.49 -3.52
C TYR A 175 -6.76 13.07 -4.29
N THR A 176 -7.72 13.67 -3.58
CA THR A 176 -8.87 14.33 -4.23
C THR A 176 -8.40 15.52 -5.08
N LYS A 177 -7.43 16.28 -4.59
CA LYS A 177 -6.78 17.38 -5.33
C LYS A 177 -6.07 16.87 -6.59
N ALA A 178 -5.25 15.81 -6.48
CA ALA A 178 -4.57 15.23 -7.65
C ALA A 178 -5.56 14.85 -8.77
N MET A 179 -6.73 14.29 -8.41
CA MET A 179 -7.78 13.92 -9.37
C MET A 179 -8.53 15.10 -10.02
N LEU A 180 -8.30 16.35 -9.58
CA LEU A 180 -8.78 17.53 -10.31
C LEU A 180 -8.07 17.71 -11.65
N VAL A 181 -6.84 17.20 -11.77
CA VAL A 181 -6.04 17.21 -13.00
C VAL A 181 -6.05 15.83 -13.64
N TRP A 182 -5.72 14.80 -12.86
CA TRP A 182 -5.72 13.41 -13.28
C TRP A 182 -7.12 12.83 -13.32
N THR A 183 -7.89 13.26 -14.31
CA THR A 183 -9.21 12.71 -14.59
C THR A 183 -9.10 11.38 -15.32
N ARG A 184 -10.09 10.50 -15.14
CA ARG A 184 -10.16 9.20 -15.82
C ARG A 184 -9.98 9.30 -17.34
N ASP A 185 -10.51 10.34 -17.97
CA ASP A 185 -10.53 10.44 -19.43
C ASP A 185 -9.21 10.98 -20.00
N LYS A 186 -8.49 11.83 -19.25
CA LYS A 186 -7.23 12.43 -19.71
C LYS A 186 -5.98 11.67 -19.24
N TYR A 187 -6.03 11.14 -18.02
CA TYR A 187 -4.91 10.45 -17.36
C TYR A 187 -5.43 9.18 -16.67
N PRO A 188 -5.92 8.19 -17.46
CA PRO A 188 -6.58 7.00 -16.91
C PRO A 188 -5.67 6.22 -15.96
N GLU A 189 -4.37 6.14 -16.26
CA GLU A 189 -3.39 5.43 -15.43
C GLU A 189 -3.19 6.13 -14.08
N ASP A 190 -2.85 7.43 -14.07
CA ASP A 190 -2.65 8.19 -12.84
C ASP A 190 -3.92 8.24 -11.97
N TRP A 191 -5.08 8.39 -12.61
CA TRP A 191 -6.37 8.34 -11.94
C TRP A 191 -6.63 6.98 -11.28
N MET A 192 -6.30 5.88 -11.97
CA MET A 192 -6.45 4.52 -11.46
C MET A 192 -5.55 4.27 -10.24
N PHE A 193 -4.28 4.66 -10.29
CA PHE A 193 -3.37 4.56 -9.14
C PHE A 193 -3.84 5.42 -7.97
N THR A 194 -4.31 6.64 -8.25
CA THR A 194 -4.85 7.54 -7.21
C THR A 194 -6.10 6.96 -6.56
N MET A 195 -7.00 6.33 -7.33
CA MET A 195 -8.19 5.65 -6.81
C MET A 195 -7.83 4.44 -5.95
N HIS A 196 -6.81 3.66 -6.32
CA HIS A 196 -6.31 2.56 -5.49
C HIS A 196 -5.83 3.08 -4.13
N GLN A 197 -4.95 4.09 -4.13
CA GLN A 197 -4.38 4.65 -2.91
C GLN A 197 -5.45 5.33 -2.02
N LEU A 198 -6.43 5.98 -2.64
CA LEU A 198 -7.59 6.52 -1.93
C LEU A 198 -8.40 5.41 -1.27
N GLY A 199 -8.59 4.28 -1.97
CA GLY A 199 -9.20 3.06 -1.42
C GLY A 199 -8.48 2.55 -0.18
N ASP A 200 -7.16 2.40 -0.24
CA ASP A 200 -6.31 1.97 0.88
C ASP A 200 -6.42 2.93 2.08
N THR A 201 -6.39 4.23 1.80
CA THR A 201 -6.46 5.29 2.82
C THR A 201 -7.80 5.27 3.53
N LEU A 202 -8.89 5.20 2.78
CA LEU A 202 -10.25 5.12 3.32
C LEU A 202 -10.48 3.82 4.10
N HIS A 203 -9.84 2.73 3.68
CA HIS A 203 -9.88 1.46 4.41
C HIS A 203 -9.24 1.61 5.79
N ALA A 204 -7.98 2.07 5.86
CA ALA A 204 -7.27 2.27 7.11
C ALA A 204 -7.98 3.28 8.03
N HIS A 205 -8.46 4.39 7.46
CA HIS A 205 -9.22 5.40 8.18
C HIS A 205 -10.53 4.85 8.76
N GLY A 206 -11.26 4.04 7.99
CA GLY A 206 -12.50 3.39 8.43
C GLY A 206 -12.28 2.41 9.58
N LYS A 207 -11.20 1.63 9.53
CA LYS A 207 -10.81 0.73 10.62
C LYS A 207 -10.56 1.48 11.92
N LEU A 208 -9.83 2.60 11.85
CA LEU A 208 -9.49 3.42 13.00
C LEU A 208 -10.73 4.10 13.61
N LEU A 209 -11.60 4.66 12.75
CA LEU A 209 -12.86 5.27 13.17
C LEU A 209 -13.92 4.26 13.62
N LYS A 210 -13.73 2.97 13.33
CA LYS A 210 -14.73 1.91 13.50
C LYS A 210 -16.06 2.27 12.82
N GLY A 211 -15.99 2.88 11.64
CA GLY A 211 -17.14 3.45 10.93
C GLY A 211 -17.25 2.98 9.48
N ASN A 212 -18.43 2.47 9.10
CA ASN A 212 -18.66 1.86 7.78
C ASN A 212 -18.61 2.86 6.62
N ARG A 213 -18.87 4.15 6.88
CA ARG A 213 -18.88 5.16 5.81
C ARG A 213 -17.57 5.21 5.03
N GLN A 214 -16.42 5.13 5.72
CA GLN A 214 -15.13 5.17 5.03
C GLN A 214 -14.82 3.82 4.35
N LEU A 215 -15.20 2.70 4.95
CA LEU A 215 -15.08 1.39 4.32
C LEU A 215 -15.91 1.29 3.04
N GLN A 216 -17.14 1.82 3.02
CA GLN A 216 -17.99 1.88 1.83
C GLN A 216 -17.36 2.74 0.73
N LYS A 217 -16.82 3.91 1.08
CA LYS A 217 -16.08 4.75 0.13
C LYS A 217 -14.82 4.06 -0.39
N SER A 218 -14.12 3.30 0.46
CA SER A 218 -12.96 2.49 0.08
C SER A 218 -13.33 1.48 -1.01
N VAL A 219 -14.43 0.73 -0.82
CA VAL A 219 -14.94 -0.21 -1.83
C VAL A 219 -15.26 0.49 -3.16
N VAL A 220 -15.83 1.69 -3.13
CA VAL A 220 -16.11 2.49 -4.34
C VAL A 220 -14.82 2.92 -5.03
N ALA A 221 -13.82 3.40 -4.28
CA ALA A 221 -12.55 3.83 -4.83
C ALA A 221 -11.81 2.66 -5.51
N TYR A 222 -11.76 1.47 -4.91
CA TYR A 222 -11.20 0.31 -5.58
C TYR A 222 -12.02 -0.15 -6.80
N LYS A 223 -13.36 -0.09 -6.75
CA LYS A 223 -14.19 -0.38 -7.93
C LYS A 223 -13.84 0.53 -9.11
N ASN A 224 -13.57 1.81 -8.83
CA ASN A 224 -13.14 2.78 -9.83
C ASN A 224 -11.76 2.42 -10.40
N ALA A 225 -10.77 2.08 -9.57
CA ALA A 225 -9.46 1.63 -10.04
C ALA A 225 -9.56 0.36 -10.91
N LEU A 226 -10.36 -0.62 -10.49
CA LEU A 226 -10.62 -1.87 -11.23
C LEU A 226 -11.27 -1.66 -12.60
N ALA A 227 -11.88 -0.50 -12.87
CA ALA A 227 -12.49 -0.22 -14.17
C ALA A 227 -11.45 0.11 -15.25
N VAL A 228 -10.19 0.35 -14.87
CA VAL A 228 -9.07 0.66 -15.77
C VAL A 228 -8.03 -0.46 -15.79
N LEU A 229 -7.88 -1.19 -14.68
CA LEU A 229 -6.92 -2.29 -14.56
C LEU A 229 -7.28 -3.49 -15.44
N ASP A 230 -6.26 -4.07 -16.06
CA ASP A 230 -6.33 -5.31 -16.81
C ASP A 230 -5.15 -6.23 -16.47
N ALA A 231 -5.30 -7.52 -16.73
CA ALA A 231 -4.32 -8.52 -16.33
C ALA A 231 -3.04 -8.52 -17.18
N ASP A 232 -3.08 -7.96 -18.39
CA ASP A 232 -1.94 -7.99 -19.32
C ASP A 232 -0.95 -6.86 -18.99
N ASN A 233 -1.46 -5.68 -18.65
CA ASN A 233 -0.64 -4.50 -18.37
C ASN A 233 -0.38 -4.29 -16.87
N TYR A 234 -1.33 -4.70 -16.02
CA TYR A 234 -1.34 -4.36 -14.59
C TYR A 234 -1.62 -5.56 -13.68
N PRO A 235 -1.00 -6.73 -13.87
CA PRO A 235 -1.35 -7.94 -13.13
C PRO A 235 -1.19 -7.78 -11.61
N LEU A 236 -0.11 -7.12 -11.16
CA LEU A 236 0.15 -6.92 -9.74
C LEU A 236 -0.86 -5.95 -9.12
N GLU A 237 -1.09 -4.82 -9.76
CA GLU A 237 -2.04 -3.81 -9.32
C GLU A 237 -3.46 -4.35 -9.33
N LEU A 238 -3.81 -5.18 -10.32
CA LEU A 238 -5.11 -5.85 -10.41
C LEU A 238 -5.30 -6.84 -9.25
N THR A 239 -4.32 -7.70 -8.98
CA THR A 239 -4.30 -8.59 -7.80
C THR A 239 -4.43 -7.79 -6.51
N ALA A 240 -3.61 -6.74 -6.33
CA ALA A 240 -3.61 -5.92 -5.13
C ALA A 240 -4.95 -5.21 -4.91
N THR A 241 -5.51 -4.62 -5.96
CA THR A 241 -6.78 -3.89 -5.90
C THR A 241 -7.95 -4.83 -5.58
N HIS A 242 -7.99 -6.02 -6.19
CA HIS A 242 -9.00 -7.03 -5.87
C HIS A 242 -8.89 -7.53 -4.42
N ASN A 243 -7.68 -7.80 -3.93
CA ASN A 243 -7.43 -8.22 -2.56
C ASN A 243 -7.81 -7.13 -1.54
N ASN A 244 -7.38 -5.88 -1.77
CA ASN A 244 -7.59 -4.80 -0.81
C ASN A 244 -9.06 -4.36 -0.77
N ARG A 245 -9.75 -4.42 -1.92
CA ARG A 245 -11.20 -4.26 -2.00
C ARG A 245 -11.93 -5.34 -1.20
N ALA A 246 -11.48 -6.59 -1.33
CA ALA A 246 -12.04 -7.70 -0.56
C ALA A 246 -11.82 -7.50 0.94
N ALA A 247 -10.68 -6.97 1.37
CA ALA A 247 -10.42 -6.66 2.78
C ALA A 247 -11.37 -5.58 3.33
N ALA A 248 -11.65 -4.53 2.56
CA ALA A 248 -12.64 -3.53 2.94
C ALA A 248 -14.07 -4.10 3.02
N LEU A 249 -14.44 -4.96 2.06
CA LEU A 249 -15.72 -5.70 2.09
C LEU A 249 -15.81 -6.67 3.25
N HIS A 250 -14.71 -7.35 3.60
CA HIS A 250 -14.65 -8.28 4.72
C HIS A 250 -14.93 -7.53 6.03
N HIS A 251 -14.26 -6.41 6.29
CA HIS A 251 -14.55 -5.60 7.49
C HIS A 251 -15.95 -5.01 7.50
N LEU A 252 -16.52 -4.67 6.34
CA LEU A 252 -17.95 -4.31 6.25
C LEU A 252 -18.84 -5.49 6.62
N GLY A 253 -18.57 -6.69 6.09
CA GLY A 253 -19.31 -7.90 6.41
C GLY A 253 -19.29 -8.24 7.89
N GLU A 254 -18.12 -8.11 8.54
CA GLU A 254 -17.98 -8.27 9.99
C GLU A 254 -18.74 -7.20 10.77
N SER A 255 -18.63 -5.92 10.36
CA SER A 255 -19.29 -4.82 11.05
C SER A 255 -20.81 -4.85 10.91
N GLU A 256 -21.30 -5.29 9.75
CA GLU A 256 -22.73 -5.29 9.39
C GLU A 256 -23.38 -6.64 9.71
N GLU A 257 -22.61 -7.63 10.19
CA GLU A 257 -23.03 -9.03 10.34
C GLU A 257 -23.72 -9.53 9.06
N ASN A 258 -23.12 -9.22 7.91
CA ASN A 258 -23.73 -9.40 6.60
C ASN A 258 -23.03 -10.51 5.79
N PRO A 259 -23.67 -11.68 5.61
CA PRO A 259 -23.06 -12.79 4.88
C PRO A 259 -22.87 -12.51 3.38
N ASP A 260 -23.73 -11.67 2.78
CA ASP A 260 -23.61 -11.35 1.36
C ASP A 260 -22.43 -10.42 1.08
N ARG A 261 -22.08 -9.55 2.05
CA ARG A 261 -20.81 -8.78 2.00
C ARG A 261 -19.59 -9.68 2.08
N LEU A 262 -19.62 -10.71 2.94
CA LEU A 262 -18.54 -11.69 3.03
C LEU A 262 -18.40 -12.50 1.73
N LYS A 263 -19.51 -12.93 1.11
CA LYS A 263 -19.49 -13.56 -0.22
C LYS A 263 -18.90 -12.64 -1.29
N GLU A 264 -19.24 -11.35 -1.28
CA GLU A 264 -18.66 -10.35 -2.19
C GLU A 264 -17.14 -10.21 -1.97
N ALA A 265 -16.68 -10.25 -0.71
CA ALA A 265 -15.27 -10.25 -0.36
C ALA A 265 -14.55 -11.50 -0.88
N ILE A 266 -15.09 -12.69 -0.60
CA ILE A 266 -14.54 -13.99 -1.03
C ILE A 266 -14.36 -14.04 -2.55
N ASN A 267 -15.39 -13.62 -3.31
CA ASN A 267 -15.29 -13.54 -4.78
C ASN A 267 -14.19 -12.57 -5.25
N SER A 268 -13.98 -11.45 -4.54
CA SER A 268 -12.93 -10.50 -4.89
C SER A 268 -11.54 -11.01 -4.50
N TYR A 269 -11.38 -11.76 -3.40
CA TYR A 269 -10.12 -12.47 -3.10
C TYR A 269 -9.83 -13.57 -4.12
N GLU A 270 -10.84 -14.31 -4.56
CA GLU A 270 -10.68 -15.34 -5.59
C GLU A 270 -10.16 -14.72 -6.90
N LYS A 271 -10.70 -13.58 -7.34
CA LYS A 271 -10.17 -12.87 -8.50
C LYS A 271 -8.70 -12.45 -8.34
N ALA A 272 -8.33 -11.97 -7.14
CA ALA A 272 -6.94 -11.62 -6.86
C ALA A 272 -6.02 -12.85 -6.98
N LEU A 273 -6.47 -14.00 -6.43
CA LEU A 273 -5.77 -15.27 -6.51
C LEU A 273 -5.63 -15.75 -7.96
N THR A 274 -6.73 -15.79 -8.73
CA THR A 274 -6.74 -16.19 -10.14
C THR A 274 -5.74 -15.39 -10.95
N VAL A 275 -5.81 -14.05 -10.90
CA VAL A 275 -4.88 -13.18 -11.63
C VAL A 275 -3.43 -13.45 -11.19
N SER A 276 -3.19 -13.60 -9.88
CA SER A 276 -1.83 -13.83 -9.37
C SER A 276 -1.22 -15.15 -9.87
N MET A 277 -2.04 -16.19 -10.01
CA MET A 277 -1.60 -17.50 -10.49
C MET A 277 -1.45 -17.53 -12.01
N GLU A 278 -2.43 -17.02 -12.76
CA GLU A 278 -2.41 -16.99 -14.23
C GLU A 278 -1.25 -16.14 -14.77
N GLN A 279 -0.97 -15.01 -14.11
CA GLN A 279 0.12 -14.10 -14.48
C GLN A 279 1.45 -14.49 -13.83
N GLN A 280 1.52 -15.63 -13.15
CA GLN A 280 2.72 -16.18 -12.52
C GLN A 280 3.43 -15.15 -11.62
N LEU A 281 2.63 -14.36 -10.89
CA LEU A 281 3.15 -13.43 -9.92
C LEU A 281 3.86 -14.20 -8.78
N PRO A 282 4.75 -13.53 -8.01
CA PRO A 282 5.43 -14.17 -6.89
C PRO A 282 4.48 -14.95 -5.98
N ILE A 283 4.82 -16.23 -5.71
CA ILE A 283 3.94 -17.22 -5.05
C ILE A 283 3.34 -16.75 -3.72
N HIS A 284 4.07 -15.94 -2.95
CA HIS A 284 3.58 -15.41 -1.68
C HIS A 284 2.32 -14.54 -1.85
N LEU A 285 2.12 -13.87 -2.99
CA LEU A 285 0.91 -13.09 -3.26
C LEU A 285 -0.31 -13.99 -3.35
N ALA A 286 -0.20 -15.12 -4.07
CA ALA A 286 -1.24 -16.12 -4.16
C ALA A 286 -1.56 -16.72 -2.78
N VAL A 287 -0.52 -17.04 -1.98
CA VAL A 287 -0.69 -17.56 -0.62
C VAL A 287 -1.41 -16.55 0.28
N LEU A 288 -1.05 -15.27 0.24
CA LEU A 288 -1.75 -14.23 1.02
C LEU A 288 -3.21 -14.04 0.55
N CYS A 289 -3.48 -14.12 -0.75
CA CYS A 289 -4.86 -14.08 -1.27
C CYS A 289 -5.67 -15.28 -0.76
N ARG A 290 -5.07 -16.49 -0.72
CA ARG A 290 -5.69 -17.68 -0.12
C ARG A 290 -5.97 -17.48 1.37
N VAL A 291 -4.97 -17.09 2.16
CA VAL A 291 -5.13 -16.84 3.61
C VAL A 291 -6.26 -15.85 3.88
N ASN A 292 -6.31 -14.75 3.14
CA ASN A 292 -7.38 -13.75 3.27
C ASN A 292 -8.76 -14.30 2.88
N LYS A 293 -8.85 -15.05 1.77
CA LYS A 293 -10.08 -15.71 1.32
C LYS A 293 -10.60 -16.66 2.38
N THR A 294 -9.74 -17.56 2.88
CA THR A 294 -10.08 -18.56 3.89
C THR A 294 -10.45 -17.92 5.22
N THR A 295 -9.82 -16.80 5.59
CA THR A 295 -10.21 -16.02 6.78
C THR A 295 -11.64 -15.47 6.61
N ALA A 296 -11.99 -14.93 5.44
CA ALA A 296 -13.35 -14.43 5.18
C ALA A 296 -14.39 -15.57 5.14
N GLN A 297 -14.02 -16.75 4.62
CA GLN A 297 -14.87 -17.95 4.68
C GLN A 297 -15.10 -18.42 6.12
N ASN A 298 -14.09 -18.33 6.99
CA ASN A 298 -14.23 -18.69 8.40
C ASN A 298 -15.24 -17.79 9.12
N VAL A 299 -15.16 -16.47 8.89
CA VAL A 299 -16.13 -15.51 9.43
C VAL A 299 -17.54 -15.79 8.88
N LEU A 300 -17.65 -16.13 7.60
CA LEU A 300 -18.93 -16.49 7.00
C LEU A 300 -19.52 -17.74 7.65
N ALA A 301 -18.70 -18.79 7.83
CA ALA A 301 -19.11 -20.04 8.48
C ALA A 301 -19.63 -19.81 9.90
N GLU A 302 -18.95 -18.96 10.67
CA GLU A 302 -19.41 -18.56 12.01
C GLU A 302 -20.75 -17.82 11.96
N LEU A 303 -20.86 -16.82 11.10
CA LEU A 303 -22.05 -15.98 10.99
C LEU A 303 -23.28 -16.80 10.55
N THR A 304 -23.09 -17.81 9.69
CA THR A 304 -24.18 -18.67 9.21
C THR A 304 -24.31 -19.97 10.00
N SER A 305 -23.45 -20.21 11.00
CA SER A 305 -23.35 -21.48 11.73
C SER A 305 -23.21 -22.70 10.79
N ASP A 306 -22.50 -22.51 9.67
CA ASP A 306 -22.29 -23.54 8.65
C ASP A 306 -21.07 -24.40 9.01
N THR A 307 -21.33 -25.57 9.58
CA THR A 307 -20.27 -26.50 10.00
C THR A 307 -19.58 -27.17 8.82
N GLY A 308 -20.25 -27.32 7.67
CA GLY A 308 -19.62 -27.91 6.48
C GLY A 308 -18.58 -26.95 5.91
N LEU A 309 -18.94 -25.67 5.79
CA LEU A 309 -17.98 -24.63 5.41
C LEU A 309 -16.84 -24.49 6.43
N ALA A 310 -17.12 -24.63 7.72
CA ALA A 310 -16.09 -24.59 8.75
C ALA A 310 -15.07 -25.76 8.65
N GLU A 311 -15.52 -26.95 8.25
CA GLU A 311 -14.65 -28.09 7.97
C GLU A 311 -13.76 -27.81 6.75
N GLU A 312 -14.35 -27.36 5.62
CA GLU A 312 -13.60 -26.97 4.42
C GLU A 312 -12.55 -25.88 4.71
N VAL A 313 -12.89 -24.91 5.56
CA VAL A 313 -11.98 -23.84 5.98
C VAL A 313 -10.80 -24.39 6.79
N ALA A 314 -11.04 -25.34 7.70
CA ALA A 314 -9.98 -25.96 8.49
C ALA A 314 -9.00 -26.72 7.59
N ASP A 315 -9.53 -27.50 6.64
CA ASP A 315 -8.74 -28.27 5.68
C ASP A 315 -7.93 -27.34 4.77
N GLU A 316 -8.51 -26.23 4.30
CA GLU A 316 -7.79 -25.26 3.47
C GLU A 316 -6.65 -24.56 4.24
N PHE A 317 -6.84 -24.24 5.52
CA PHE A 317 -5.74 -23.72 6.34
C PHE A 317 -4.65 -24.77 6.57
N GLU A 318 -5.00 -26.04 6.76
CA GLU A 318 -4.04 -27.14 6.87
C GLU A 318 -3.20 -27.26 5.58
N VAL A 319 -3.84 -27.22 4.41
CA VAL A 319 -3.16 -27.18 3.11
C VAL A 319 -2.24 -25.97 2.99
N ILE A 320 -2.69 -24.78 3.39
CA ILE A 320 -1.86 -23.57 3.38
C ILE A 320 -0.60 -23.77 4.23
N ILE A 321 -0.75 -24.29 5.46
CA ILE A 321 0.34 -24.49 6.41
C ILE A 321 1.34 -25.53 5.90
N GLU A 322 0.85 -26.69 5.42
CA GLU A 322 1.71 -27.79 5.04
C GLU A 322 2.40 -27.55 3.69
N CYS A 323 1.64 -27.14 2.67
CA CYS A 323 2.15 -27.03 1.31
C CYS A 323 2.87 -25.71 1.03
N PHE A 324 2.57 -24.65 1.79
CA PHE A 324 3.11 -23.30 1.56
C PHE A 324 3.86 -22.73 2.75
N SER A 325 4.32 -23.57 3.68
CA SER A 325 5.15 -23.18 4.84
C SER A 325 6.32 -22.24 4.48
N HIS A 326 6.99 -22.48 3.36
CA HIS A 326 8.09 -21.65 2.85
C HIS A 326 7.69 -20.24 2.40
N ALA A 327 6.40 -20.03 2.11
CA ALA A 327 5.83 -18.75 1.72
C ALA A 327 5.10 -18.05 2.88
N LEU A 328 4.98 -18.69 4.05
CA LEU A 328 4.36 -18.14 5.25
C LEU A 328 5.41 -17.54 6.17
N GLN A 329 5.28 -16.24 6.44
CA GLN A 329 6.05 -15.59 7.50
C GLN A 329 5.53 -16.02 8.88
N PRO A 330 6.35 -15.94 9.96
CA PRO A 330 5.97 -16.46 11.27
C PRO A 330 4.65 -15.93 11.83
N LEU A 331 4.32 -14.64 11.67
CA LEU A 331 3.01 -14.12 12.09
C LEU A 331 1.86 -14.61 11.21
N CYS A 332 2.11 -14.87 9.92
CA CYS A 332 1.10 -15.40 9.02
C CYS A 332 0.80 -16.86 9.31
N LEU A 333 1.84 -17.66 9.59
CA LEU A 333 1.68 -19.03 10.07
C LEU A 333 0.82 -19.07 11.34
N ARG A 334 1.16 -18.24 12.34
CA ARG A 334 0.36 -18.16 13.59
C ARG A 334 -1.09 -17.77 13.35
N HIS A 335 -1.34 -16.79 12.46
CA HIS A 335 -2.71 -16.43 12.07
C HIS A 335 -3.45 -17.61 11.44
N CYS A 336 -2.81 -18.38 10.55
CA CYS A 336 -3.40 -19.57 9.94
C CYS A 336 -3.74 -20.65 10.99
N GLU A 337 -2.82 -20.91 11.92
CA GLU A 337 -3.02 -21.86 13.04
C GLU A 337 -4.20 -21.44 13.93
N GLU A 338 -4.29 -20.15 14.27
CA GLU A 338 -5.39 -19.60 15.07
C GLU A 338 -6.73 -19.72 14.35
N GLN A 339 -6.79 -19.39 13.05
CA GLN A 339 -8.02 -19.50 12.26
C GLN A 339 -8.46 -20.95 12.04
N MET A 340 -7.53 -21.86 11.78
CA MET A 340 -7.79 -23.29 11.67
C MET A 340 -8.37 -23.86 12.96
N SER A 341 -7.77 -23.51 14.11
CA SER A 341 -8.26 -23.92 15.43
C SER A 341 -9.68 -23.41 15.70
N LYS A 342 -9.96 -22.16 15.30
CA LYS A 342 -11.28 -21.54 15.42
C LYS A 342 -12.33 -22.29 14.57
N ALA A 343 -12.00 -22.62 13.33
CA ALA A 343 -12.87 -23.37 12.42
C ALA A 343 -13.19 -24.78 12.97
N ARG A 344 -12.17 -25.51 13.43
CA ARG A 344 -12.32 -26.84 14.08
C ARG A 344 -13.15 -26.77 15.37
N SER A 345 -13.08 -25.68 16.11
CA SER A 345 -13.89 -25.51 17.33
C SER A 345 -15.38 -25.37 17.01
N LEU A 346 -15.72 -24.70 15.90
CA LEU A 346 -17.10 -24.52 15.45
C LEU A 346 -17.76 -25.86 15.04
N THR A 347 -17.00 -26.75 14.38
CA THR A 347 -17.50 -28.09 14.01
C THR A 347 -17.75 -28.96 15.25
N LEU A 348 -16.84 -28.93 16.23
CA LEU A 348 -16.94 -29.70 17.48
C LEU A 348 -18.11 -29.24 18.36
N ALA A 349 -18.31 -27.93 18.54
CA ALA A 349 -19.37 -27.40 19.41
C ALA A 349 -20.78 -27.83 18.97
N ASN A 350 -21.00 -27.98 17.66
CA ASN A 350 -22.30 -28.40 17.14
C ASN A 350 -22.50 -29.92 17.22
N SER A 351 -21.42 -30.71 17.15
CA SER A 351 -21.48 -32.17 17.34
C SER A 351 -21.84 -32.59 18.76
N ALA A 352 -21.49 -31.78 19.77
CA ALA A 352 -21.85 -31.99 21.18
C ALA A 352 -23.27 -31.50 21.54
N SER A 353 -23.93 -30.78 20.63
CA SER A 353 -25.28 -30.21 20.81
C SER A 353 -26.38 -31.06 20.18
N ARG A 354 -26.02 -32.15 19.50
CA ARG A 354 -26.92 -33.17 18.94
C ARG A 354 -26.82 -34.45 19.77
#